data_AF-T0ZU69-F1
#
_entry.id   AF-T0ZU69-F1
#
_cell.length_a   1.000
_cell.length_b   1.000
_cell.length_c   1.000
_cell.angle_alpha   90.00
_cell.angle_beta   90.00
_cell.angle_gamma   90.00
#
_symmetry.space_group_name_H-M   'P 1'
#
loop_
_entity.id
_entity.type
_entity.pdbx_description
1 polymer ?
#
loop_
_entity_poly.entity_id
_entity_poly.type
_entity_poly.pdbx_seq_one_letter_code
_entity_poly.pdbx_strand_id
1 'polypeptide(L)' 'DLWTKDIAPSPELRKWFAHDPAKWEVFKKKYWKELQENPAAVDTLKAHRKAGPVTLVYAAHDQEHNGAVALKEFLESQTS' A
#
# COMPACT_ATOMS: atom_id res chain seq x y z
N ASP A 1 -6.13 -14.54 4.21
CA ASP A 1 -5.22 -14.18 5.32
C ASP A 1 -3.78 -13.86 4.89
N LEU A 2 -3.26 -14.41 3.79
CA LEU A 2 -1.84 -14.26 3.36
C LEU A 2 -1.43 -12.91 2.74
N TRP A 3 -2.39 -12.04 2.45
CA TRP A 3 -2.17 -10.90 1.56
C TRP A 3 -1.56 -9.66 2.25
N THR A 4 -1.61 -9.59 3.58
CA THR A 4 -1.25 -8.39 4.34
C THR A 4 0.23 -8.18 4.57
N LYS A 5 1.09 -9.19 4.40
CA LYS A 5 2.53 -9.04 4.71
C LYS A 5 3.37 -8.54 3.53
N ASP A 6 3.06 -9.00 2.33
CA ASP A 6 3.91 -8.75 1.15
C ASP A 6 3.68 -7.36 0.54
N ILE A 7 2.48 -6.83 0.75
CA ILE A 7 2.00 -5.57 0.17
C ILE A 7 1.95 -4.49 1.24
N ALA A 8 2.15 -4.84 2.50
CA ALA A 8 2.26 -3.88 3.57
C ALA A 8 3.51 -3.00 3.38
N PRO A 9 3.47 -1.70 3.74
CA PRO A 9 4.68 -0.90 3.83
C PRO A 9 5.60 -1.50 4.88
N SER A 10 6.91 -1.49 4.61
CA SER A 10 7.92 -2.06 5.51
C SER A 10 7.82 -1.47 6.93
N PRO A 11 8.10 -2.26 7.98
CA PRO A 11 7.99 -1.80 9.37
C PRO A 11 8.89 -0.58 9.65
N GLU A 12 10.03 -0.48 8.99
CA GLU A 12 10.94 0.67 9.05
C GLU A 12 10.31 1.93 8.43
N LEU A 13 9.64 1.78 7.28
CA LEU A 13 8.97 2.89 6.60
C LEU A 13 7.79 3.41 7.43
N ARG A 14 7.04 2.52 8.09
CA ARG A 14 5.96 2.88 9.04
C ARG A 14 6.50 3.68 10.23
N LYS A 15 7.60 3.20 10.84
CA LYS A 15 8.27 3.90 11.95
C LYS A 15 8.79 5.27 11.52
N TRP A 16 9.34 5.37 10.31
CA TRP A 16 9.85 6.63 9.76
C TRP A 16 8.73 7.66 9.49
N PHE A 17 7.60 7.17 8.96
CA PHE A 17 6.41 7.99 8.71
C PHE A 17 5.87 8.57 10.00
N ALA A 18 5.75 7.76 11.06
CA ALA A 18 5.27 8.18 12.38
C ALA A 18 3.94 8.98 12.34
N HIS A 19 3.10 8.76 11.32
CA HIS A 19 1.87 9.51 11.03
C HIS A 19 2.08 11.02 10.80
N ASP A 20 3.26 11.42 10.32
CA ASP A 20 3.57 12.80 10.00
C ASP A 20 3.05 13.16 8.60
N PRO A 21 2.03 14.04 8.47
CA PRO A 21 1.44 14.37 7.18
C PRO A 21 2.41 15.09 6.23
N ALA A 22 3.42 15.80 6.74
CA ALA A 22 4.43 16.43 5.89
C ALA A 22 5.32 15.38 5.20
N LYS A 23 5.45 14.19 5.80
CA LYS A 23 6.15 13.05 5.19
C LYS A 23 5.26 12.19 4.30
N TRP A 24 3.95 12.46 4.21
CA TRP A 24 3.00 11.61 3.48
C TRP A 24 3.36 11.44 2.01
N GLU A 25 3.67 12.52 1.31
CA GLU A 25 4.05 12.43 -0.11
C GLU A 25 5.31 11.58 -0.33
N VAL A 26 6.29 11.70 0.56
CA VAL A 26 7.54 10.92 0.51
C VAL A 26 7.29 9.46 0.89
N PHE A 27 6.42 9.23 1.89
CA PHE A 27 5.99 7.90 2.28
C PHE A 27 5.34 7.18 1.11
N LYS A 28 4.40 7.83 0.40
CA LYS A 28 3.78 7.28 -0.82
C LYS A 28 4.84 6.88 -1.83
N LYS A 29 5.77 7.79 -2.17
CA LYS A 29 6.85 7.50 -3.15
C LYS A 29 7.72 6.31 -2.73
N LYS A 30 8.14 6.25 -1.46
CA LYS A 30 8.94 5.13 -0.96
C LYS A 30 8.17 3.82 -0.99
N TYR A 31 6.92 3.84 -0.54
CA TYR A 31 6.07 2.67 -0.53
C TYR A 31 5.76 2.17 -1.95
N TRP A 32 5.45 3.06 -2.89
CA TRP A 32 5.27 2.71 -4.30
C TRP A 32 6.52 2.10 -4.90
N LYS A 33 7.70 2.57 -4.49
CA LYS A 33 8.96 1.96 -4.90
C LYS A 33 9.07 0.53 -4.37
N GLU A 34 8.76 0.27 -3.10
CA GLU A 34 8.73 -1.10 -2.55
C GLU A 34 7.75 -2.01 -3.33
N LEU A 35 6.58 -1.48 -3.71
CA LEU A 35 5.60 -2.20 -4.53
C LEU A 35 6.13 -2.48 -5.95
N GLN A 36 6.85 -1.54 -6.55
CA GLN A 36 7.49 -1.72 -7.86
C GLN A 36 8.63 -2.73 -7.82
N GLU A 37 9.36 -2.80 -6.70
CA GLU A 37 10.40 -3.81 -6.44
C GLU A 37 9.79 -5.19 -6.18
N ASN A 38 8.48 -5.26 -5.89
CA ASN A 38 7.73 -6.50 -5.72
C ASN A 38 6.53 -6.61 -6.69
N PRO A 39 6.80 -6.79 -8.00
CA PRO A 39 5.74 -6.87 -9.00
C PRO A 39 4.82 -8.10 -8.81
N ALA A 40 5.32 -9.19 -8.21
CA ALA A 40 4.54 -10.40 -7.96
C ALA A 40 3.39 -10.16 -6.96
N ALA A 41 3.66 -9.40 -5.90
CA ALA A 41 2.65 -8.97 -4.93
C ALA A 41 1.57 -8.10 -5.58
N VAL A 42 2.00 -7.13 -6.41
CA VAL A 42 1.10 -6.23 -7.13
C VAL A 42 0.25 -6.99 -8.15
N ASP A 43 0.82 -7.94 -8.88
CA ASP A 43 0.09 -8.74 -9.87
C ASP A 43 -0.96 -9.64 -9.21
N THR A 44 -0.60 -10.31 -8.12
CA THR A 44 -1.53 -11.10 -7.30
C THR A 44 -2.71 -10.25 -6.82
N LEU A 45 -2.42 -9.02 -6.38
CA LEU A 45 -3.41 -8.05 -5.96
C LEU A 45 -4.31 -7.58 -7.11
N LYS A 46 -3.76 -7.33 -8.31
CA LYS A 46 -4.54 -7.01 -9.51
C LYS A 46 -5.43 -8.19 -9.93
N ALA A 47 -4.93 -9.41 -9.86
CA ALA A 47 -5.68 -10.63 -10.14
C ALA A 47 -6.85 -10.80 -9.16
N HIS A 48 -6.62 -10.58 -7.86
CA HIS A 48 -7.69 -10.59 -6.86
C HIS A 48 -8.72 -9.48 -7.08
N ARG A 49 -8.30 -8.28 -7.47
CA ARG A 49 -9.22 -7.19 -7.84
C ARG A 49 -10.11 -7.55 -9.01
N LYS A 50 -9.60 -8.31 -9.99
CA LYS A 50 -10.41 -8.85 -11.09
C LYS A 50 -11.38 -9.94 -10.63
N ALA A 51 -11.00 -10.75 -9.64
CA ALA A 51 -11.83 -11.84 -9.13
C ALA A 51 -12.97 -11.37 -8.22
N GLY A 52 -12.88 -10.17 -7.63
CA GLY A 52 -13.94 -9.61 -6.79
C GLY A 52 -13.49 -8.40 -5.97
N PRO A 53 -14.37 -7.86 -5.11
CA PRO A 53 -14.03 -6.75 -4.23
C PRO A 53 -12.92 -7.19 -3.26
N VAL A 54 -11.83 -6.43 -3.26
CA VAL A 54 -10.68 -6.71 -2.38
C VAL A 54 -10.76 -5.80 -1.17
N THR A 55 -10.89 -6.40 0.01
CA THR A 55 -10.85 -5.68 1.28
C THR A 55 -9.40 -5.45 1.70
N LEU A 56 -8.96 -4.19 1.59
CA LEU A 56 -7.69 -3.72 2.12
C LEU A 56 -7.78 -3.60 3.65
N VAL A 57 -7.45 -4.70 4.34
CA VAL A 57 -7.32 -4.69 5.79
C VAL A 57 -5.98 -4.05 6.14
N TYR A 58 -6.02 -2.84 6.67
CA TYR A 58 -4.85 -2.15 7.20
C TYR A 58 -4.94 -2.12 8.73
N ALA A 59 -3.81 -2.38 9.39
CA ALA A 59 -3.73 -2.45 10.86
C ALA A 59 -3.31 -1.10 11.49
N ALA A 60 -3.59 0.02 10.83
CA ALA A 60 -3.24 1.32 11.39
C ALA A 60 -4.46 1.94 12.06
N HIS A 61 -4.23 2.59 13.19
CA HIS A 61 -5.26 3.37 13.89
C HIS A 61 -5.68 4.62 13.08
N ASP A 62 -4.98 4.89 11.97
CA ASP A 62 -5.07 6.11 11.16
C ASP A 62 -5.89 5.88 9.88
N GLN A 63 -7.10 6.44 9.79
CA GLN A 63 -7.99 6.23 8.63
C GLN A 63 -7.62 7.10 7.42
N GLU A 64 -6.94 8.23 7.63
CA GLU A 64 -6.67 9.22 6.58
C GLU A 64 -5.31 8.99 5.90
N HIS A 65 -4.27 8.64 6.66
CA HIS A 65 -2.91 8.43 6.12
C HIS A 65 -2.40 7.02 6.44
N ASN A 66 -2.90 6.03 5.70
CA ASN A 66 -2.49 4.64 5.87
C ASN A 66 -2.01 3.98 4.56
N GLY A 67 -1.31 2.85 4.72
CA GLY A 67 -0.82 2.07 3.59
C GLY A 67 -1.92 1.66 2.59
N ALA A 68 -3.17 1.47 3.02
CA ALA A 68 -4.26 1.15 2.10
C ALA A 68 -4.65 2.33 1.21
N VAL A 69 -4.66 3.56 1.72
CA VAL A 69 -4.89 4.77 0.92
C VAL A 69 -3.79 4.93 -0.13
N ALA A 70 -2.53 4.82 0.28
CA ALA A 70 -1.39 4.92 -0.64
C ALA A 70 -1.41 3.81 -1.71
N LEU A 71 -1.80 2.59 -1.34
CA LEU A 71 -1.93 1.46 -2.27
C LEU A 71 -3.10 1.66 -3.22
N LYS A 72 -4.24 2.16 -2.74
CA LYS A 72 -5.38 2.52 -3.60
C LYS A 72 -4.96 3.53 -4.67
N GLU A 73 -4.31 4.62 -4.28
CA GLU A 73 -3.82 5.63 -5.23
C GLU A 73 -2.84 5.04 -6.26
N PHE A 74 -1.93 4.16 -5.83
CA PHE A 74 -0.99 3.48 -6.73
C PHE A 74 -1.72 2.66 -7.80
N LEU A 75 -2.76 1.92 -7.38
CA LEU A 75 -3.53 1.06 -8.28
C LEU A 75 -4.38 1.87 -9.25
N GLU A 76 -4.96 2.97 -8.78
CA GLU A 76 -5.69 3.92 -9.63
C GLU A 76 -4.76 4.52 -10.68
N SER A 77 -3.55 4.93 -10.30
CA SER A 77 -2.53 5.46 -11.23
C SER A 77 -2.03 4.44 -12.27
N GLN A 78 -2.16 3.14 -12.00
CA GLN A 78 -1.72 2.05 -12.89
C GLN A 78 -2.83 1.51 -13.80
N THR A 79 -4.09 1.93 -13.57
CA THR A 79 -5.26 1.46 -14.34
C THR A 79 -5.66 2.46 -15.45
N SER A 80 -4.93 3.56 -15.62
CA SER A 80 -5.21 4.60 -16.63
C SER A 80 -4.39 4.47 -17.90
#